data_AF-A0A2E0NCW1-F1
#
_entry.id   AF-A0A2E0NCW1-F1
#
_cell.length_a   1.000
_cell.length_b   1.000
_cell.length_c   1.000
_cell.angle_alpha   90.00
_cell.angle_beta   90.00
_cell.angle_gamma   90.00
#
_symmetry.space_group_name_H-M   'P 1'
#
loop_
_entity.id
_entity.type
_entity.pdbx_description
1 polymer ?
#
loop_
_entity_poly.entity_id
_entity_poly.type
_entity_poly.pdbx_seq_one_letter_code
_entity_poly.pdbx_strand_id
1 'polypeptide(L)' 'MAIKHRKGQVVKHHKKMRDGTEVKPCKYYKQTGSAIMGGSINGEPILDQEGNPIPWSKIEY' A
#
# COMPACT_ATOMS: atom_id res chain seq x y z
N MET A 1 2.06 21.41 30.07
CA MET A 1 1.73 20.00 29.76
C MET A 1 2.99 19.31 29.26
N ALA A 2 3.43 18.22 29.89
CA ALA A 2 4.65 17.51 29.48
C ALA A 2 4.35 16.58 28.29
N ILE A 3 5.09 16.75 27.19
CA ILE A 3 5.00 15.87 26.02
C ILE A 3 5.72 14.55 26.37
N LYS A 4 4.96 13.47 26.54
CA LYS A 4 5.53 12.13 26.73
C LYS A 4 6.05 11.59 25.41
N HIS A 5 7.37 11.56 25.24
CA HIS A 5 8.00 10.82 24.14
C HIS A 5 7.94 9.31 24.44
N ARG A 6 7.43 8.52 23.49
CA ARG A 6 7.37 7.06 23.60
C ARG A 6 8.79 6.49 23.54
N LYS A 7 9.18 5.66 24.52
CA LYS A 7 10.47 4.96 24.52
C LYS A 7 10.38 3.68 23.66
N GLY A 8 11.44 3.39 22.89
CA GLY A 8 11.58 2.17 22.09
C GLY A 8 11.24 2.34 20.60
N GLN A 9 11.58 1.34 19.79
CA GLN A 9 11.25 1.30 18.35
C GLN A 9 9.75 0.97 18.18
N VAL A 10 9.02 1.85 17.50
CA VAL A 10 7.63 1.60 17.10
C VAL A 10 7.63 1.04 15.69
N VAL A 11 7.37 -0.26 15.56
CA VAL A 11 7.18 -0.90 14.25
C VAL A 11 5.71 -0.79 13.88
N LYS A 12 5.42 -0.31 12.66
CA LYS A 12 4.07 -0.34 12.10
C LYS A 12 3.87 -1.66 11.37
N HIS A 13 2.74 -2.31 11.60
CA HIS A 13 2.34 -3.46 10.79
C HIS A 13 1.85 -2.94 9.43
N HIS A 14 2.46 -3.41 8.36
CA HIS A 14 2.17 -2.95 7.00
C HIS A 14 1.28 -3.93 6.21
N LYS A 15 0.76 -4.98 6.86
CA LYS A 15 -0.21 -5.89 6.24
C LYS A 15 -1.48 -5.11 5.91
N LYS A 16 -1.98 -5.27 4.69
CA LYS A 16 -3.20 -4.65 4.21
C LYS A 16 -4.15 -5.71 3.69
N MET A 17 -5.43 -5.53 3.95
CA MET A 17 -6.52 -6.35 3.43
C MET A 17 -7.42 -5.50 2.55
N ARG A 18 -7.99 -6.13 1.53
CA ARG A 18 -9.06 -5.56 0.73
C ARG A 18 -10.08 -6.65 0.43
N ASP A 19 -11.34 -6.38 0.73
CA ASP A 19 -12.45 -7.31 0.51
C ASP A 19 -12.18 -8.71 1.13
N GLY A 20 -11.61 -8.72 2.34
CA GLY A 20 -11.27 -9.94 3.08
C GLY A 20 -10.03 -10.70 2.57
N THR A 21 -9.36 -10.21 1.51
CA THR A 21 -8.18 -10.84 0.92
C THR A 21 -6.91 -10.03 1.21
N GLU A 22 -5.80 -10.73 1.44
CA GLU A 22 -4.51 -10.08 1.68
C GLU A 22 -3.96 -9.42 0.41
N VAL A 23 -3.56 -8.16 0.55
CA VAL A 23 -2.93 -7.41 -0.53
C VAL A 23 -1.42 -7.58 -0.47
N LYS A 24 -0.84 -8.06 -1.57
CA LYS A 24 0.61 -8.17 -1.73
C LYS A 24 1.19 -6.88 -2.32
N PRO A 25 2.21 -6.27 -1.71
CA PRO A 25 2.84 -5.06 -2.24
C PRO A 25 3.59 -5.35 -3.55
N CYS A 26 3.43 -4.47 -4.53
CA CYS A 26 4.09 -4.57 -5.83
C CYS A 26 4.43 -3.17 -6.39
N LYS A 27 5.36 -3.12 -7.34
CA LYS A 27 5.78 -1.87 -8.00
C LYS A 27 5.31 -1.89 -9.46
N TYR A 28 4.57 -0.86 -9.86
CA TYR A 28 4.11 -0.65 -11.22
C TYR A 28 5.00 0.38 -11.91
N TYR A 29 5.54 0.02 -13.07
CA TYR A 29 6.31 0.93 -13.90
C TYR A 29 5.43 1.48 -14.99
N LYS A 30 5.42 2.81 -15.14
CA LYS A 30 4.81 3.49 -16.28
C LYS A 30 5.78 3.49 -17.45
N GLN A 31 5.27 3.57 -18.67
CA GLN A 31 6.10 3.66 -19.88
C GLN A 31 7.08 4.84 -19.85
N THR A 32 6.74 5.92 -19.14
CA THR A 32 7.58 7.11 -18.98
C THR A 32 8.78 6.89 -18.03
N GLY A 33 8.97 5.68 -17.48
CA GLY A 33 10.04 5.35 -16.54
C GLY A 33 9.74 5.70 -15.07
N SER A 34 8.64 6.40 -14.80
CA SER A 34 8.16 6.61 -13.43
C SER A 34 7.55 5.33 -12.85
N ALA A 35 7.60 5.19 -11.53
CA ALA A 35 7.07 4.00 -10.85
C ALA A 35 6.21 4.37 -9.65
N ILE A 36 5.22 3.53 -9.37
CA ILE A 36 4.34 3.66 -8.20
C ILE A 36 4.30 2.35 -7.42
N MET A 37 4.36 2.46 -6.09
CA MET A 37 4.04 1.33 -5.22
C MET A 37 2.52 1.16 -5.17
N GLY A 38 2.03 -0.04 -5.45
CA GLY A 38 0.63 -0.41 -5.32
C GLY A 38 0.50 -1.81 -4.75
N GLY A 39 -0.67 -2.41 -4.92
CA GLY A 39 -0.98 -3.75 -4.42
C GLY A 39 -1.49 -4.67 -5.52
N SER A 40 -1.39 -5.97 -5.26
CA SER A 40 -1.96 -7.05 -6.07
C SER A 40 -2.71 -8.04 -5.19
N ILE A 41 -3.74 -8.66 -5.76
CA ILE A 41 -4.52 -9.76 -5.16
C ILE A 41 -4.51 -10.91 -6.15
N ASN A 42 -4.09 -12.09 -5.71
CA ASN A 42 -4.04 -13.30 -6.55
C ASN A 42 -3.28 -13.14 -7.88
N GLY A 43 -2.28 -12.26 -7.93
CA GLY A 43 -1.50 -11.96 -9.14
C GLY A 43 -2.10 -10.88 -10.03
N GLU A 44 -3.31 -10.39 -9.73
CA GLU A 44 -3.93 -9.30 -10.45
C GLU A 44 -3.68 -7.94 -9.79
N PRO A 45 -3.41 -6.89 -10.58
CA PRO A 45 -3.15 -5.57 -10.05
C PRO A 45 -4.43 -4.92 -9.52
N ILE A 46 -4.29 -4.21 -8.40
CA ILE A 46 -5.37 -3.39 -7.87
C ILE A 46 -5.40 -2.05 -8.62
N LEU A 47 -6.44 -1.84 -9.41
CA LEU A 47 -6.66 -0.64 -10.21
C LEU A 47 -7.87 0.17 -9.71
N ASP A 48 -7.93 1.44 -10.08
CA ASP A 48 -9.13 2.26 -9.95
C ASP A 48 -10.09 2.04 -11.14
N GLN A 49 -11.21 2.77 -11.16
CA GLN A 49 -12.22 2.67 -12.21
C GLN A 49 -11.71 3.13 -13.59
N GLU A 50 -10.64 3.91 -13.63
CA GLU A 50 -10.02 4.41 -14.86
C GLU A 50 -8.90 3.47 -15.35
N GLY A 51 -8.62 2.38 -14.61
CA GLY A 51 -7.57 1.43 -14.92
C GLY A 51 -6.18 1.84 -14.43
N ASN A 52 -6.07 2.89 -13.61
CA ASN A 52 -4.79 3.30 -13.04
C ASN A 52 -4.47 2.50 -11.77
N PRO A 53 -3.21 2.13 -11.53
CA PRO A 53 -2.82 1.43 -10.30
C PRO A 53 -3.05 2.28 -9.06
N ILE A 54 -3.73 1.72 -8.06
CA ILE A 54 -3.99 2.41 -6.80
C ILE A 54 -2.68 2.49 -5.97
N PRO A 55 -2.28 3.69 -5.53
CA PRO A 55 -1.11 3.86 -4.67
C PRO A 55 -1.22 3.06 -3.37
N TRP A 56 -0.12 2.44 -2.93
CA TRP A 56 -0.06 1.64 -1.72
C TRP A 56 -0.58 2.39 -0.50
N SER A 57 -0.31 3.69 -0.39
CA SER A 57 -0.79 4.54 0.71
C SER A 57 -2.32 4.66 0.77
N LYS A 58 -3.03 4.48 -0.34
CA LYS A 58 -4.49 4.59 -0.45
C LYS A 58 -5.23 3.26 -0.25
N ILE A 59 -4.50 2.13 -0.22
CA ILE A 59 -5.09 0.82 0.05
C ILE A 59 -5.39 0.75 1.56
N GLU A 60 -6.61 0.41 1.92
CA GLU A 60 -7.03 0.29 3.32
C GLU A 60 -6.40 -0.94 4.02
N TYR A 61 -6.51 -0.99 5.34
CA TYR A 61 -5.93 -2.04 6.19
C TYR A 61 -6.87 -3.21 6.38
#